data_AF-A0A7C4R937-F1
#
_entry.id   AF-A0A7C4R937-F1
#
_cell.length_a   1.000
_cell.length_b   1.000
_cell.length_c   1.000
_cell.angle_alpha   90.00
_cell.angle_beta   90.00
_cell.angle_gamma   90.00
#
_symmetry.space_group_name_H-M   'P 1'
#
loop_
_entity.id
_entity.type
_entity.pdbx_description
1 polymer ?
#
loop_
_entity_poly.entity_id
_entity_poly.type
_entity_poly.pdbx_seq_one_letter_code
_entity_poly.pdbx_strand_id
1 'polypeptide(L)'
;MVQEFIEVDDVGTFRLVAEHAPLIIRRDPYLFAQYFSAMIYINMAKLDEGEIRKLFELVRGRMIIVKNIVKASSISEFLEKIGEKEPATQDS
;
A
#
# COMPACT_ATOMS: atom_id res chain seq x y z
N MET A 1 20.33 2.19 -3.74
CA MET A 1 19.62 3.26 -4.47
C MET A 1 18.56 3.85 -3.56
N VAL A 2 18.41 5.17 -3.56
CA VAL A 2 17.33 5.85 -2.82
C VAL A 2 16.03 5.62 -3.59
N GLN A 3 14.99 5.18 -2.89
CA GLN A 3 13.67 5.05 -3.48
C GLN A 3 12.98 6.41 -3.41
N GLU A 4 12.60 6.97 -4.56
CA GLU A 4 11.90 8.25 -4.63
C GLU A 4 10.40 8.03 -4.48
N PHE A 5 9.76 8.85 -3.64
CA PHE A 5 8.31 8.83 -3.43
C PHE A 5 7.72 10.13 -3.97
N ILE A 6 6.80 10.01 -4.91
CA ILE A 6 6.19 11.14 -5.61
C ILE A 6 4.69 11.15 -5.30
N GLU A 7 4.23 12.22 -4.66
CA GLU A 7 2.80 12.42 -4.40
C GLU A 7 2.13 12.96 -5.67
N VAL A 8 0.92 12.47 -5.94
CA VAL A 8 0.00 13.05 -6.93
C VAL A 8 -1.32 13.38 -6.26
N ASP A 9 -1.91 14.51 -6.63
CA ASP A 9 -3.08 15.07 -5.94
C ASP A 9 -4.41 14.72 -6.62
N ASP A 10 -4.39 14.18 -7.85
CA ASP A 10 -5.60 13.84 -8.60
C ASP A 10 -5.63 12.37 -9.08
N VAL A 11 -6.86 11.83 -9.16
CA VAL A 11 -7.11 10.44 -9.57
C VAL A 11 -6.70 10.18 -11.01
N GLY A 12 -6.79 11.18 -11.89
CA GLY A 12 -6.42 11.06 -13.30
C GLY A 12 -4.92 10.83 -13.49
N THR A 13 -4.09 11.56 -12.78
CA THR A 13 -2.63 11.37 -12.81
C THR A 13 -2.24 10.03 -12.19
N PHE A 14 -2.83 9.68 -11.03
CA PHE A 14 -2.58 8.37 -10.42
C PHE A 14 -2.96 7.21 -11.36
N ARG A 15 -4.04 7.38 -12.14
CA ARG A 15 -4.49 6.40 -13.13
C ARG A 15 -3.42 6.02 -14.13
N LEU A 16 -2.75 7.01 -14.71
CA LEU A 16 -1.75 6.80 -15.76
C LEU A 16 -0.66 5.85 -15.30
N VAL A 17 -0.30 5.92 -14.02
CA VAL A 17 0.70 5.05 -13.42
C VAL A 17 0.10 3.70 -13.03
N ALA A 18 -1.07 3.73 -12.38
CA ALA A 18 -1.74 2.53 -11.90
C ALA A 18 -2.14 1.57 -13.03
N GLU A 19 -2.34 2.07 -14.25
CA GLU A 19 -2.61 1.24 -15.44
C GLU A 19 -1.43 0.34 -15.83
N HIS A 20 -0.20 0.82 -15.62
CA HIS A 20 1.03 0.09 -15.96
C HIS A 20 1.70 -0.59 -14.76
N ALA A 21 1.27 -0.26 -13.54
CA ALA A 21 1.80 -0.87 -12.33
C ALA A 21 1.40 -2.36 -12.25
N PRO A 22 2.33 -3.27 -11.89
CA PRO A 22 2.02 -4.69 -11.74
C PRO A 22 1.06 -4.94 -10.58
N LEU A 23 1.09 -4.09 -9.56
CA LEU A 23 0.19 -4.13 -8.41
C LEU A 23 0.07 -2.74 -7.78
N ILE A 24 -1.06 -2.51 -7.10
CA ILE A 24 -1.33 -1.32 -6.29
C ILE A 24 -1.32 -1.73 -4.82
N ILE A 25 -0.54 -1.01 -3.99
CA ILE A 25 -0.46 -1.26 -2.56
C ILE A 25 -1.36 -0.27 -1.84
N ARG A 26 -2.31 -0.77 -1.04
CA ARG A 26 -3.12 0.04 -0.14
C ARG A 26 -2.59 -0.04 1.28
N ARG A 27 -2.20 1.12 1.81
CA ARG A 27 -1.89 1.34 3.23
C ARG A 27 -2.57 2.62 3.65
N ASP A 28 -3.77 2.48 4.21
CA ASP A 28 -4.64 3.62 4.50
C ASP A 28 -3.94 4.75 5.26
N PRO A 29 -4.14 6.02 4.85
CA PRO A 29 -5.04 6.49 3.78
C PRO A 29 -4.41 6.51 2.37
N TYR A 30 -3.28 5.83 2.13
CA TYR A 30 -2.52 5.94 0.89
C TYR A 30 -2.71 4.76 -0.06
N LEU A 31 -2.66 5.06 -1.36
CA LEU A 31 -2.44 4.08 -2.41
C LEU A 31 -1.09 4.33 -3.07
N PHE A 32 -0.35 3.27 -3.33
CA PHE A 32 0.96 3.32 -3.96
C PHE A 32 0.97 2.48 -5.24
N ALA A 33 1.64 2.99 -6.26
CA ALA A 33 1.88 2.33 -7.53
C ALA A 33 3.37 2.48 -7.89
N GLN A 34 4.01 1.37 -8.26
CA GLN A 34 5.39 1.41 -8.72
C GLN A 34 5.46 1.85 -10.19
N TYR A 35 6.33 2.81 -10.49
CA TYR A 35 6.64 3.24 -11.85
C TYR A 35 8.16 3.33 -12.02
N PHE A 36 8.74 2.39 -12.76
CA PHE A 36 10.20 2.22 -12.86
C PHE A 36 10.85 2.16 -11.46
N SER A 37 11.75 3.12 -11.16
CA SER A 37 12.47 3.23 -9.89
C SER A 37 11.76 4.09 -8.84
N ALA A 38 10.62 4.71 -9.18
CA ALA A 38 9.87 5.59 -8.30
C ALA A 38 8.61 4.90 -7.75
N MET A 39 8.19 5.35 -6.56
CA MET A 39 6.90 5.02 -5.95
C MET A 39 5.99 6.23 -6.07
N ILE A 40 4.98 6.12 -6.92
CA ILE A 40 3.93 7.14 -7.04
C ILE A 40 2.86 6.83 -6.01
N TYR A 41 2.36 7.84 -5.30
CA TYR A 41 1.32 7.65 -4.30
C TYR A 41 0.27 8.77 -4.31
N ILE A 42 -0.94 8.42 -3.89
CA ILE A 42 -2.05 9.34 -3.70
C ILE A 42 -2.58 9.19 -2.28
N ASN A 43 -2.85 10.32 -1.62
CA ASN A 43 -3.46 10.37 -0.30
C ASN A 43 -4.98 10.46 -0.42
N MET A 44 -5.69 9.36 -0.14
CA MET A 44 -7.15 9.30 -0.25
C MET A 44 -7.84 10.22 0.75
N ALA A 45 -7.19 10.63 1.85
CA ALA A 45 -7.77 11.57 2.79
C ALA A 45 -7.88 13.01 2.24
N LYS A 46 -7.20 13.30 1.12
CA LYS A 46 -7.30 14.59 0.42
C LYS A 46 -8.35 14.61 -0.69
N LEU A 47 -8.98 13.47 -0.98
CA LEU A 47 -9.93 13.31 -2.08
C LEU A 47 -11.38 13.43 -1.60
N ASP A 48 -12.26 13.86 -2.50
CA ASP A 48 -13.69 13.81 -2.26
C ASP A 48 -14.25 12.37 -2.41
N GLU A 49 -15.48 12.15 -1.94
CA GLU A 49 -16.10 10.82 -1.98
C GLU A 49 -16.26 10.28 -3.43
N GLY A 50 -16.53 11.15 -4.39
CA GLY A 50 -16.66 10.79 -5.79
C GLY A 50 -15.33 10.36 -6.41
N GLU A 51 -14.25 11.04 -6.05
CA GLU A 51 -12.87 10.71 -6.42
C GLU A 51 -12.43 9.38 -5.82
N ILE A 52 -12.71 9.16 -4.53
CA ILE A 52 -12.42 7.88 -3.85
C ILE A 52 -13.13 6.72 -4.56
N ARG A 53 -14.41 6.87 -4.92
CA ARG A 53 -15.15 5.85 -5.66
C ARG A 53 -14.51 5.57 -7.03
N LYS A 54 -14.19 6.62 -7.80
CA LYS A 54 -13.52 6.46 -9.12
C LYS A 54 -12.17 5.76 -8.99
N LEU A 55 -11.40 6.11 -7.97
CA LEU A 55 -10.10 5.52 -7.69
C LEU A 55 -10.20 4.02 -7.37
N PHE A 56 -11.18 3.61 -6.55
CA PHE A 56 -11.40 2.20 -6.26
C PHE A 56 -11.88 1.38 -7.46
N GLU A 57 -12.73 1.95 -8.32
CA GLU A 57 -13.14 1.28 -9.57
C GLU A 57 -11.93 1.03 -10.49
N LEU A 58 -11.03 2.01 -10.60
CA LEU A 58 -9.84 1.98 -11.44
C LEU A 58 -8.83 0.92 -11.02
N VAL A 59 -8.59 0.77 -9.71
CA VAL A 59 -7.61 -0.17 -9.17
C VAL A 59 -8.22 -1.55 -8.85
N ARG A 60 -9.51 -1.74 -9.11
CA ARG A 60 -10.22 -3.00 -8.84
C ARG A 60 -9.49 -4.18 -9.48
N GLY A 61 -9.28 -5.23 -8.70
CA GLY A 61 -8.60 -6.46 -9.14
C GLY A 61 -7.07 -6.39 -9.20
N ARG A 62 -6.46 -5.22 -8.98
CA ARG A 62 -4.98 -5.04 -8.97
C ARG A 62 -4.44 -4.55 -7.63
N MET A 63 -5.31 -4.42 -6.63
CA MET A 63 -4.98 -3.85 -5.33
C MET A 63 -4.72 -4.92 -4.27
N ILE A 64 -3.61 -4.78 -3.55
CA ILE A 64 -3.28 -5.54 -2.35
C ILE A 64 -3.43 -4.64 -1.13
N ILE A 65 -4.13 -5.13 -0.11
CA ILE A 65 -4.33 -4.40 1.15
C ILE A 65 -3.26 -4.84 2.16
N VAL A 66 -2.42 -3.91 2.59
CA VAL A 66 -1.35 -4.17 3.56
C VAL A 66 -1.88 -4.05 4.99
N LYS A 67 -1.94 -5.18 5.69
CA LYS A 67 -2.33 -5.24 7.12
C LYS A 67 -1.19 -4.91 8.07
N ASN A 68 0.01 -5.41 7.78
CA ASN A 68 1.18 -5.24 8.62
C ASN A 68 2.45 -5.28 7.75
N ILE A 69 3.48 -4.54 8.15
CA ILE A 69 4.80 -4.56 7.52
C ILE A 69 5.80 -5.01 8.58
N VAL A 70 6.53 -6.08 8.29
CA VAL A 70 7.59 -6.58 9.17
C VAL A 70 8.91 -6.35 8.46
N LYS A 71 9.76 -5.51 9.05
CA LYS A 71 11.14 -5.35 8.60
C LYS A 71 11.99 -6.37 9.35
N ALA A 72 12.55 -7.32 8.61
CA ALA A 72 13.46 -8.32 9.13
C ALA A 72 14.59 -8.55 8.12
N SER A 73 15.79 -8.82 8.62
CA SER A 73 16.97 -9.15 7.83
C SER A 73 17.08 -10.64 7.51
N SER A 74 16.30 -11.48 8.18
CA SER A 74 16.25 -12.94 7.96
C SER A 74 14.86 -13.52 8.24
N ILE A 75 14.65 -14.77 7.79
CA ILE A 75 13.42 -15.53 8.09
C ILE A 75 13.30 -15.78 9.60
N SER A 76 14.39 -16.12 10.29
CA SER A 76 14.37 -16.35 11.74
C SER A 76 13.91 -15.11 12.50
N GLU A 77 14.50 -13.94 12.20
CA GLU A 77 14.11 -12.67 12.81
C GLU A 77 12.65 -12.31 12.49
N PHE A 78 12.19 -12.62 11.28
CA PHE A 78 10.78 -12.44 10.91
C PHE A 78 9.86 -13.32 11.77
N LEU A 79 10.19 -14.61 11.92
CA LEU A 79 9.42 -15.57 12.70
C LEU A 79 9.32 -15.19 14.18
N GLU A 80 10.42 -14.72 14.78
CA GLU A 80 10.44 -14.19 16.14
C GLU A 80 9.49 -12.99 16.29
N LYS A 81 9.60 -12.01 15.37
CA LYS A 81 8.77 -10.79 15.39
C LYS A 81 7.27 -11.03 15.19
N ILE A 82 6.89 -12.09 14.47
CA ILE A 82 5.47 -12.45 14.33
C ILE A 82 4.99 -13.34 15.48
N GLY A 83 5.85 -14.20 16.03
CA GLY A 83 5.55 -15.09 17.15
C GLY A 83 5.33 -14.33 18.47
N GLU A 84 6.04 -13.22 18.69
CA GLU A 84 5.81 -12.33 19.85
C GLU A 84 4.46 -11.59 19.82
N LYS A 85 3.73 -11.60 18.69
CA LYS A 85 2.48 -10.84 18.51
C LYS A 85 1.21 -11.66 18.74
N GLU A 86 1.28 -12.96 18.95
CA GLU A 86 0.13 -13.74 19.44
C GLU A 86 0.09 -13.60 20.97
N PRO A 87 -0.86 -12.85 21.57
CA PRO A 87 -1.07 -12.96 23.00
C PRO A 87 -1.46 -14.41 23.28
N ALA A 88 -0.72 -15.07 24.16
CA ALA A 88 -1.13 -16.34 24.73
C ALA A 88 -2.57 -16.17 25.19
N THR A 89 -3.51 -16.84 24.53
CA THR A 89 -4.83 -17.10 25.09
C THR A 89 -4.58 -17.83 26.39
N GLN A 90 -4.63 -17.08 27.50
CA GLN A 90 -4.69 -17.63 28.84
C GLN A 90 -6.08 -18.25 28.95
N ASP A 91 -6.21 -19.51 28.53
CA ASP A 91 -7.34 -20.33 28.93
C ASP A 91 -7.26 -20.47 30.47
N SER A 92 -8.24 -19.83 31.13
CA SER A 92 -8.50 -19.92 32.56
C SER A 92 -9.47 -21.06 32.86
#